data_AF-A0A7Y5Z5J5-F1
#
_entry.id   AF-A0A7Y5Z5J5-F1
#
_cell.length_a   1.000
_cell.length_b   1.000
_cell.length_c   1.000
_cell.angle_alpha   90.00
_cell.angle_beta   90.00
_cell.angle_gamma   90.00
#
_symmetry.space_group_name_H-M   'P 1'
#
loop_
_entity.id
_entity.type
_entity.pdbx_description
1 polymer ?
#
loop_
_entity_poly.entity_id
_entity_poly.type
_entity_poly.pdbx_seq_one_letter_code
_entity_poly.pdbx_strand_id
1 'polypeptide(L)'
;MRLKVEECLKIFFEERESACQAGVYYRFGDNESEKFVLKHNIDPFDGEAVEQKMGEYPVLLYVDMTTRSEEVRLLLGSDFCLLRHELYD
;
A
#
# COMPACT_ATOMS: atom_id res chain seq x y z
N MET A 1 0.97 -3.02 11.49
CA MET A 1 0.59 -2.12 10.39
C MET A 1 -0.49 -2.72 9.50
N ARG A 2 -0.24 -3.88 8.87
CA ARG A 2 -1.25 -4.62 8.06
C ARG A 2 -2.63 -4.73 8.72
N LEU A 3 -2.70 -5.28 9.94
CA LEU A 3 -3.97 -5.47 10.67
C LEU A 3 -4.77 -4.17 10.81
N LYS A 4 -4.10 -3.04 11.05
CA LYS A 4 -4.74 -1.72 11.13
C LYS A 4 -5.42 -1.35 9.82
N VAL A 5 -4.74 -1.57 8.68
CA VAL A 5 -5.30 -1.28 7.35
C VAL A 5 -6.48 -2.22 7.04
N GLU A 6 -6.35 -3.51 7.35
CA GLU A 6 -7.43 -4.50 7.21
C GLU A 6 -8.67 -4.11 8.03
N GLU A 7 -8.48 -3.68 9.28
CA GLU A 7 -9.55 -3.24 10.18
C GLU A 7 -10.22 -1.94 9.72
N CYS A 8 -9.44 -0.97 9.27
CA CYS A 8 -9.92 0.33 8.77
C CYS A 8 -10.73 0.16 7.48
N LEU A 9 -10.21 -0.60 6.52
CA LEU A 9 -10.80 -0.75 5.18
C LEU A 9 -11.79 -1.91 5.06
N LYS A 10 -11.91 -2.75 6.11
CA LYS A 10 -12.73 -3.97 6.12
C LYS A 10 -12.35 -4.93 4.99
N ILE A 11 -11.05 -5.11 4.77
CA ILE A 11 -10.47 -6.00 3.76
C ILE A 11 -9.58 -7.05 4.42
N PHE A 12 -9.24 -8.10 3.65
CA PHE A 12 -8.21 -9.07 4.05
C PHE A 12 -7.12 -9.07 2.99
N PHE A 13 -5.89 -8.80 3.42
CA PHE A 13 -4.73 -8.88 2.55
C PHE A 13 -4.28 -10.33 2.39
N GLU A 14 -3.92 -10.67 1.17
CA GLU A 14 -3.09 -11.83 0.89
C GLU A 14 -1.62 -11.45 1.04
N GLU A 15 -0.88 -12.23 1.83
CA GLU A 15 0.56 -12.10 1.93
C GLU A 15 1.24 -12.72 0.70
N ARG A 16 2.21 -11.99 0.14
CA ARG A 16 3.02 -12.40 -1.00
C ARG A 16 4.48 -12.10 -0.71
N GLU A 17 5.37 -12.89 -1.27
CA GLU A 17 6.81 -12.65 -1.21
C GLU A 17 7.36 -12.44 -2.61
N SER A 18 8.17 -11.39 -2.79
CA SER A 18 8.88 -11.16 -4.04
C SER A 18 10.22 -10.49 -3.76
N ALA A 19 11.30 -11.12 -4.24
CA ALA A 19 12.61 -10.50 -4.25
C ALA A 19 12.62 -9.17 -5.04
N CYS A 20 11.76 -9.03 -6.05
CA CYS A 20 11.63 -7.80 -6.83
C CYS A 20 10.88 -6.67 -6.10
N GLN A 21 10.15 -6.97 -5.03
CA GLN A 21 9.41 -5.98 -4.22
C GLN A 21 10.03 -5.81 -2.82
N ALA A 22 11.32 -6.08 -2.69
CA ALA A 22 12.05 -6.00 -1.42
C ALA A 22 11.46 -6.90 -0.31
N GLY A 23 10.97 -8.09 -0.68
CA GLY A 23 10.51 -9.11 0.26
C GLY A 23 8.99 -9.24 0.34
N VAL A 24 8.44 -9.20 1.55
CA VAL A 24 7.02 -9.44 1.80
C VAL A 24 6.19 -8.20 1.49
N TYR A 25 5.10 -8.41 0.75
CA TYR A 25 4.08 -7.41 0.49
C TYR A 25 2.69 -8.01 0.61
N TYR A 26 1.71 -7.15 0.77
CA TYR A 26 0.32 -7.51 1.05
C TYR A 26 -0.57 -6.97 -0.06
N ARG A 27 -1.41 -7.83 -0.64
CA ARG A 27 -2.28 -7.47 -1.77
C ARG A 27 -3.75 -7.77 -1.48
N PHE A 28 -4.61 -6.85 -1.85
CA PHE A 28 -6.06 -7.04 -1.94
C PHE A 28 -6.52 -6.69 -3.36
N GLY A 29 -7.55 -7.38 -3.85
CA GLY A 29 -8.16 -7.13 -5.16
C GLY A 29 -7.55 -7.94 -6.31
N ASP A 30 -8.33 -8.09 -7.37
CA ASP A 30 -7.96 -8.75 -8.63
C ASP A 30 -7.68 -7.72 -9.74
N ASN A 31 -7.48 -8.17 -10.98
CA ASN A 31 -7.11 -7.28 -12.08
C ASN A 31 -8.21 -6.35 -12.58
N GLU A 32 -9.46 -6.57 -12.19
CA GLU A 32 -10.65 -5.92 -12.75
C GLU A 32 -11.42 -5.10 -11.70
N SER A 33 -10.90 -5.03 -10.47
CA SER A 33 -11.53 -4.38 -9.33
C SER A 33 -10.54 -3.54 -8.53
N GLU A 34 -11.03 -2.86 -7.49
CA GLU A 34 -10.20 -2.10 -6.55
C GLU A 34 -9.02 -2.92 -6.04
N LYS A 35 -7.82 -2.35 -6.13
CA LYS A 35 -6.60 -2.99 -5.64
C LYS A 35 -5.94 -2.17 -4.56
N PHE A 36 -5.43 -2.88 -3.57
CA PHE A 36 -4.52 -2.33 -2.59
C PHE A 36 -3.24 -3.16 -2.54
N VAL A 37 -2.09 -2.49 -2.56
CA VAL A 37 -0.80 -3.12 -2.31
C VAL A 37 -0.09 -2.38 -1.19
N LEU A 38 0.08 -3.06 -0.07
CA LEU A 38 0.80 -2.56 1.10
C LEU A 38 2.20 -3.20 1.13
N LYS A 39 3.24 -2.37 1.10
CA LYS A 39 4.63 -2.84 1.07
C LYS A 39 5.53 -2.01 1.98
N HIS A 40 6.62 -2.62 2.42
CA HIS A 40 7.71 -1.88 3.06
C HIS A 40 8.39 -0.99 2.04
N ASN A 41 8.78 0.21 2.48
CA ASN A 41 9.56 1.12 1.68
C ASN A 41 11.05 1.06 2.01
N ILE A 42 11.45 0.32 3.04
CA ILE A 42 12.85 0.21 3.43
C ILE A 42 13.38 -1.10 2.86
N ASP A 43 14.42 -1.00 2.04
CA ASP A 43 15.12 -2.15 1.51
C ASP A 43 15.85 -2.86 2.66
N PRO A 44 15.65 -4.19 2.84
CA PRO A 44 16.22 -4.91 3.98
C PRO A 44 17.73 -5.14 3.87
N PHE A 45 18.35 -4.93 2.71
CA PHE A 45 19.77 -5.16 2.48
C PHE A 45 20.63 -3.93 2.79
N ASP A 46 20.20 -2.75 2.38
CA ASP A 46 20.95 -1.50 2.59
C ASP A 46 20.28 -0.51 3.55
N GLY A 47 19.01 -0.72 3.91
CA GLY A 47 18.25 0.14 4.81
C GLY A 47 17.76 1.44 4.17
N GLU A 48 17.94 1.61 2.86
CA GLU A 48 17.52 2.79 2.12
C GLU A 48 16.06 2.69 1.67
N ALA A 49 15.47 3.83 1.36
CA ALA A 49 14.12 3.86 0.83
C ALA A 49 14.07 3.37 -0.63
N VAL A 50 13.25 2.34 -0.89
CA VAL A 50 12.96 1.80 -2.23
C VAL A 50 12.36 2.91 -3.10
N GLU A 51 11.34 3.61 -2.61
CA GLU A 51 10.80 4.82 -3.22
C GLU A 51 11.44 6.06 -2.59
N GLN A 52 12.57 6.48 -3.14
CA GLN A 52 13.38 7.58 -2.60
C GLN A 52 12.60 8.89 -2.41
N LYS A 53 11.64 9.18 -3.30
CA LYS A 53 10.77 10.38 -3.19
C LYS A 53 9.85 10.36 -1.97
N MET A 54 9.66 9.19 -1.37
CA MET A 54 8.81 8.94 -0.21
C MET A 54 9.61 8.35 0.96
N GLY A 55 10.92 8.62 1.02
CA GLY A 55 11.81 7.99 1.99
C GLY A 55 11.49 8.29 3.46
N GLU A 56 10.68 9.32 3.73
CA GLU A 56 10.15 9.62 5.06
C GLU A 56 9.10 8.60 5.55
N TYR A 57 8.52 7.81 4.64
CA TYR A 57 7.49 6.82 4.94
C TYR A 57 8.06 5.41 4.85
N PRO A 58 8.15 4.67 5.97
CA PRO A 58 8.71 3.30 5.97
C PRO A 58 7.75 2.26 5.39
N VAL A 59 6.47 2.61 5.21
CA VAL A 59 5.42 1.75 4.67
C VAL A 59 4.58 2.54 3.67
N LEU A 60 4.25 1.93 2.55
CA LEU A 60 3.49 2.54 1.47
C LEU A 60 2.25 1.73 1.16
N LEU A 61 1.14 2.43 0.90
CA LEU A 61 -0.09 1.84 0.40
C LEU A 61 -0.34 2.35 -1.01
N TYR A 62 -0.22 1.46 -2.00
CA TYR A 62 -0.65 1.72 -3.35
C TYR A 62 -2.12 1.41 -3.46
N VAL A 63 -2.85 2.36 -4.03
CA VAL A 63 -4.29 2.28 -4.21
C VAL A 63 -4.56 2.38 -5.71
N ASP A 64 -5.34 1.46 -6.26
CA ASP A 64 -5.65 1.43 -7.68
C ASP A 64 -7.12 1.11 -7.89
N MET A 65 -7.70 1.61 -8.99
CA MET A 65 -9.09 1.36 -9.37
C MET A 65 -10.13 1.56 -8.25
N THR A 66 -9.93 2.57 -7.39
CA THR A 66 -10.85 2.89 -6.29
C THR A 66 -11.67 4.13 -6.60
N THR A 67 -12.95 4.10 -6.22
CA THR A 67 -13.82 5.28 -6.16
C THR A 67 -13.83 5.94 -4.78
N ARG A 68 -13.18 5.32 -3.79
CA ARG A 68 -13.21 5.72 -2.36
C ARG A 68 -11.85 6.17 -1.83
N SER A 69 -11.02 6.78 -2.68
CA SER A 69 -9.67 7.24 -2.32
C SER A 69 -9.64 8.23 -1.17
N GLU A 70 -10.53 9.23 -1.18
CA GLU A 70 -10.64 10.23 -0.13
C GLU A 70 -11.08 9.60 1.19
N GLU A 71 -12.01 8.66 1.14
CA GLU A 71 -12.43 7.89 2.31
C GLU A 71 -11.27 7.05 2.87
N VAL A 72 -10.54 6.32 2.01
CA VAL A 72 -9.35 5.54 2.38
C VAL A 72 -8.31 6.44 3.06
N ARG A 73 -8.07 7.63 2.52
CA ARG A 73 -7.14 8.61 3.10
C ARG A 73 -7.57 9.05 4.49
N LEU A 74 -8.86 9.35 4.68
CA LEU A 74 -9.41 9.77 5.97
C LEU A 74 -9.37 8.65 7.01
N LEU A 75 -9.62 7.39 6.61
CA LEU A 75 -9.63 6.23 7.49
C LEU A 75 -8.24 5.84 8.00
N LEU A 76 -7.21 6.00 7.15
CA LEU A 76 -5.84 5.56 7.47
C LEU A 76 -4.98 6.65 8.13
N GLY A 77 -5.32 7.93 7.95
CA GLY A 77 -4.60 9.05 8.56
C GLY A 77 -3.18 9.24 8.01
N SER A 78 -2.34 9.96 8.77
CA SER A 78 -0.97 10.35 8.38
C SER A 78 0.07 9.24 8.46
N ASP A 79 -0.30 8.03 8.86
CA ASP A 79 0.64 6.92 9.06
C ASP A 79 1.11 6.28 7.75
N PHE A 80 0.51 6.68 6.61
CA PHE A 80 0.76 6.11 5.30
C PHE A 80 0.87 7.19 4.22
N CYS A 81 1.76 6.96 3.27
CA CYS A 81 1.71 7.66 1.99
C CYS A 81 0.94 6.81 0.97
N LEU A 82 -0.06 7.43 0.33
CA LEU A 82 -0.92 6.84 -0.69
C LEU A 82 -0.36 7.19 -2.07
N LEU A 83 0.17 6.19 -2.80
CA LEU A 83 1.03 6.47 -3.96
C LEU A 83 0.38 6.40 -5.35
N ARG A 84 -0.91 6.09 -5.45
CA ARG A 84 -1.61 6.15 -6.74
C ARG A 84 -3.10 6.36 -6.50
N HIS A 85 -3.71 7.13 -7.38
CA HIS A 85 -5.15 7.31 -7.49
C HIS A 85 -5.45 7.47 -8.97
N GLU A 86 -5.76 6.38 -9.67
CA GLU A 86 -6.27 6.52 -11.03
C GLU A 86 -7.78 6.74 -10.92
N LEU A 87 -8.18 8.00 -11.09
CA LEU A 87 -9.55 8.34 -11.40
C LEU A 87 -9.84 7.74 -12.78
N TYR A 88 -10.79 6.82 -12.84
CA TYR A 88 -11.42 6.49 -14.12
C TYR A 88 -12.20 7.73 -14.58
N ASP A 89 -11.82 8.29 -15.74
CA ASP A 89 -12.64 9.22 -16.52
C ASP A 89 -13.88 8.50 -17.10
#